data_AF-A0A7S3F823-F1
#
_entry.id   AF-A0A7S3F823-F1
#
_cell.length_a   1.000
_cell.length_b   1.000
_cell.length_c   1.000
_cell.angle_alpha   90.00
_cell.angle_beta   90.00
_cell.angle_gamma   90.00
#
_symmetry.space_group_name_H-M   'P 1'
#
loop_
_entity.id
_entity.type
_entity.pdbx_description
1 polymer ?
#
loop_
_entity_poly.entity_id
_entity_poly.type
_entity_poly.pdbx_seq_one_letter_code
_entity_poly.pdbx_strand_id
1 'polypeptide(L)'
;ARLEVCDQCVITALLSPEGERLPLLEKLDVRKFAGTQTWLVALETSMRSTLAAYVTDAHKALLGGAALSTLSSVVQALNLAMLMHWTARVDKALSSGNIGAALEEELARTVASVQEVSAASALTAGAPLDRRRAEMLVIELLHERDSIERMVVAGVGSADSFE
;
A
#
# COMPACT_ATOMS: atom_id res chain seq x y z
N ALA A 1 7.37 -18.30 1.76
CA ALA A 1 8.04 -17.49 0.73
C ALA A 1 9.20 -18.28 0.14
N ARG A 2 9.50 -18.08 -1.15
CA ARG A 2 10.69 -18.64 -1.84
C ARG A 2 11.69 -17.53 -2.11
N LEU A 3 12.96 -17.87 -2.28
CA LEU A 3 14.01 -16.92 -2.65
C LEU A 3 14.33 -17.08 -4.14
N GLU A 4 14.41 -15.97 -4.85
CA GLU A 4 14.98 -15.96 -6.20
C GLU A 4 16.50 -15.78 -6.07
N VAL A 5 17.25 -16.65 -6.75
CA VAL A 5 18.71 -16.71 -6.64
C VAL A 5 19.34 -16.69 -8.03
N CYS A 6 20.24 -15.74 -8.27
CA CYS A 6 21.15 -15.69 -9.41
C CYS A 6 22.51 -16.28 -9.02
N ASP A 7 23.22 -16.87 -9.99
CA ASP A 7 24.58 -17.41 -9.82
C ASP A 7 24.73 -18.34 -8.60
N GLN A 8 23.65 -19.06 -8.27
CA GLN A 8 23.53 -20.02 -7.16
C GLN A 8 23.75 -19.46 -5.74
N CYS A 9 24.20 -18.22 -5.59
CA CYS A 9 24.58 -17.63 -4.29
C CYS A 9 24.11 -16.19 -4.08
N VAL A 10 23.50 -15.56 -5.08
CA VAL A 10 23.06 -14.16 -4.98
C VAL A 10 21.54 -14.10 -4.93
N ILE A 11 20.98 -13.78 -3.77
CA ILE A 11 19.54 -13.61 -3.59
C ILE A 11 19.13 -12.24 -4.18
N THR A 12 18.18 -12.27 -5.11
CA THR A 12 17.73 -11.09 -5.87
C THR A 12 16.31 -10.67 -5.57
N ALA A 13 15.47 -11.58 -5.10
CA ALA A 13 14.06 -11.31 -4.83
C ALA A 13 13.48 -12.29 -3.79
N LEU A 14 12.39 -11.89 -3.17
CA LEU A 14 11.49 -12.79 -2.45
C LEU A 14 10.24 -13.05 -3.28
N LEU A 15 9.74 -14.27 -3.21
CA LEU A 15 8.53 -14.72 -3.91
C LEU A 15 7.50 -15.18 -2.87
N SER A 16 6.30 -14.61 -2.95
CA SER A 16 5.17 -15.02 -2.12
C SER A 16 4.60 -16.36 -2.63
N PRO A 17 3.91 -17.13 -1.77
CA PRO A 17 3.17 -18.33 -2.22
C PRO A 17 2.15 -18.05 -3.32
N GLU A 18 1.63 -16.82 -3.36
CA GLU A 18 0.63 -16.32 -4.32
C GLU A 18 1.26 -15.91 -5.67
N GLY A 19 2.59 -15.97 -5.79
CA GLY A 19 3.32 -15.62 -7.01
C GLY A 19 3.74 -14.14 -7.07
N GLU A 20 3.54 -13.37 -6.01
CA GLU A 20 4.04 -12.00 -5.95
C GLU A 20 5.56 -11.99 -5.83
N ARG A 21 6.22 -11.11 -6.58
CA ARG A 21 7.67 -10.96 -6.56
C ARG A 21 8.04 -9.62 -5.93
N LEU A 22 8.89 -9.68 -4.90
CA LEU A 22 9.53 -8.53 -4.26
C LEU A 22 11.02 -8.50 -4.65
N PRO A 23 11.42 -7.72 -5.67
CA PRO A 23 12.82 -7.48 -5.98
C PRO A 23 13.50 -6.78 -4.81
N LEU A 24 14.63 -7.31 -4.34
CA LEU A 24 15.45 -6.62 -3.32
C LEU A 24 16.15 -5.42 -3.95
N LEU A 25 16.15 -4.29 -3.23
CA LEU A 25 16.95 -3.13 -3.63
C LEU A 25 18.45 -3.43 -3.55
N GLU A 26 18.86 -4.12 -2.48
CA GLU A 26 20.22 -4.62 -2.31
C GLU A 26 20.22 -6.15 -2.40
N LYS A 27 20.82 -6.65 -3.49
CA LYS A 27 21.03 -8.08 -3.70
C LYS A 27 21.99 -8.63 -2.66
N LEU A 28 21.72 -9.83 -2.14
CA LEU A 28 22.50 -10.43 -1.07
C LEU A 28 23.36 -11.59 -1.60
N ASP A 29 24.68 -11.46 -1.55
CA ASP A 29 25.61 -12.57 -1.85
C ASP A 29 25.91 -13.37 -0.58
N VAL A 30 25.37 -14.58 -0.49
CA VAL A 30 25.48 -15.43 0.72
C VAL A 30 26.92 -15.85 1.01
N ARG A 31 27.82 -15.83 0.01
CA ARG A 31 29.23 -16.23 0.18
C ARG A 31 30.02 -15.24 1.03
N LYS A 32 29.51 -14.01 1.21
CA LYS A 32 30.13 -12.97 2.04
C LYS A 32 29.94 -13.21 3.55
N PHE A 33 29.17 -14.23 3.93
CA PHE A 33 28.80 -14.48 5.32
C PHE A 33 29.40 -15.80 5.81
N ALA A 34 29.91 -15.78 7.06
CA ALA A 34 30.59 -16.93 7.66
C ALA A 34 29.64 -18.06 8.14
N GLY A 35 28.32 -17.85 8.08
CA GLY A 35 27.35 -18.84 8.55
C GLY A 35 25.91 -18.52 8.18
N THR A 36 25.06 -19.54 8.25
CA THR A 36 23.66 -19.47 7.80
C THR A 36 22.86 -18.39 8.53
N GLN A 37 23.01 -18.32 9.85
CA GLN A 37 22.29 -17.34 10.66
C GLN A 37 22.61 -15.90 10.25
N THR A 38 23.86 -15.63 9.91
CA THR A 38 24.32 -14.27 9.61
C THR A 38 23.72 -13.75 8.31
N TRP A 39 23.68 -14.56 7.25
CA TRP A 39 23.07 -14.12 6.00
C TRP A 39 21.54 -14.06 6.09
N LEU A 40 20.90 -14.89 6.93
CA LEU A 40 19.45 -14.79 7.17
C LEU A 40 19.07 -13.48 7.85
N VAL A 41 19.83 -13.04 8.86
CA VAL A 41 19.62 -11.72 9.51
C VAL A 41 19.84 -10.58 8.52
N ALA A 42 20.86 -10.68 7.67
CA ALA A 42 21.12 -9.70 6.62
C ALA A 42 19.98 -9.67 5.57
N LEU A 43 19.46 -10.83 5.18
CA LEU A 43 18.30 -10.95 4.29
C LEU A 43 17.06 -10.31 4.89
N GLU A 44 16.76 -10.57 6.16
CA GLU A 44 15.62 -9.97 6.85
C GLU A 44 15.73 -8.44 6.90
N THR A 45 16.93 -7.92 7.17
CA THR A 45 17.21 -6.48 7.17
C THR A 45 17.00 -5.88 5.77
N SER A 46 17.52 -6.53 4.73
CA SER A 46 17.34 -6.11 3.33
C SER A 46 15.87 -6.14 2.91
N MET A 47 15.11 -7.16 3.33
CA MET A 47 13.67 -7.27 3.08
C MET A 47 12.90 -6.11 3.71
N ARG A 48 13.16 -5.79 5.00
CA ARG A 48 12.50 -4.66 5.70
C ARG A 48 12.80 -3.32 5.02
N SER A 49 14.07 -3.09 4.68
CA SER A 49 14.51 -1.88 3.97
C SER A 49 13.84 -1.75 2.59
N THR A 50 13.80 -2.85 1.83
CA THR A 50 13.14 -2.92 0.52
C THR A 50 11.66 -2.59 0.66
N LEU A 51 10.92 -3.25 1.57
CA LEU A 51 9.50 -2.97 1.76
C LEU A 51 9.24 -1.51 2.17
N ALA A 52 10.05 -0.95 3.05
CA ALA A 52 9.94 0.45 3.46
C ALA A 52 10.10 1.42 2.26
N ALA A 53 11.03 1.12 1.35
CA ALA A 53 11.20 1.90 0.12
C ALA A 53 9.98 1.79 -0.81
N TYR A 54 9.46 0.57 -1.02
CA TYR A 54 8.26 0.37 -1.85
C TYR A 54 7.03 1.10 -1.30
N VAL A 55 6.84 1.12 0.03
CA VAL A 55 5.78 1.90 0.68
C VAL A 55 6.01 3.39 0.46
N THR A 56 7.24 3.85 0.67
CA THR A 56 7.61 5.27 0.52
C THR A 56 7.37 5.76 -0.91
N ASP A 57 7.77 4.98 -1.92
CA ASP A 57 7.63 5.35 -3.32
C ASP A 57 6.17 5.35 -3.76
N ALA A 58 5.39 4.35 -3.34
CA ALA A 58 3.94 4.32 -3.58
C ALA A 58 3.24 5.52 -2.91
N HIS A 59 3.59 5.84 -1.66
CA HIS A 59 3.00 6.98 -0.95
C HIS A 59 3.37 8.31 -1.59
N LYS A 60 4.63 8.50 -2.03
CA LYS A 60 5.06 9.68 -2.78
C LYS A 60 4.29 9.83 -4.10
N ALA A 61 4.06 8.73 -4.81
CA ALA A 61 3.28 8.77 -6.04
C ALA A 61 1.83 9.19 -5.79
N LEU A 62 1.21 8.70 -4.70
CA LEU A 62 -0.13 9.14 -4.28
C LEU A 62 -0.17 10.63 -3.91
N LEU A 63 0.83 11.13 -3.17
CA LEU A 63 0.96 12.57 -2.90
C LEU A 63 1.13 13.40 -4.18
N GLY A 64 1.75 12.82 -5.21
CA GLY A 64 1.86 13.41 -6.55
C GLY A 64 0.60 13.32 -7.40
N GLY A 65 -0.49 12.73 -6.90
CA GLY A 65 -1.76 12.59 -7.60
C GLY A 65 -1.82 11.39 -8.56
N ALA A 66 -0.94 10.40 -8.40
CA ALA A 66 -1.03 9.17 -9.18
C ALA A 66 -2.31 8.39 -8.84
N ALA A 67 -2.97 7.89 -9.88
CA ALA A 67 -4.11 7.00 -9.78
C ALA A 67 -3.70 5.66 -9.13
N LEU A 68 -4.46 5.17 -8.13
CA LEU A 68 -4.17 3.93 -7.41
C LEU A 68 -4.03 2.72 -8.34
N SER A 69 -4.87 2.68 -9.37
CA SER A 69 -4.87 1.63 -10.40
C SER A 69 -3.58 1.58 -11.24
N THR A 70 -2.81 2.68 -11.29
CA THR A 70 -1.61 2.81 -12.13
C THR A 70 -0.31 2.48 -11.40
N LEU A 71 -0.35 2.40 -10.07
CA LEU A 71 0.86 2.15 -9.28
C LEU A 71 1.41 0.75 -9.57
N SER A 72 2.73 0.60 -9.54
CA SER A 72 3.37 -0.72 -9.63
C SER A 72 4.17 -0.95 -8.36
N SER A 73 3.58 -1.67 -7.42
CA SER A 73 4.16 -2.00 -6.14
C SER A 73 3.63 -3.36 -5.68
N VAL A 74 4.29 -3.96 -4.69
CA VAL A 74 3.77 -5.17 -4.05
C VAL A 74 2.52 -4.83 -3.25
N VAL A 75 1.54 -5.74 -3.23
CA VAL A 75 0.19 -5.54 -2.68
C VAL A 75 0.25 -5.04 -1.23
N GLN A 76 1.09 -5.65 -0.39
CA GLN A 76 1.22 -5.22 1.00
C GLN A 76 1.77 -3.79 1.14
N ALA A 77 2.78 -3.42 0.34
CA ALA A 77 3.37 -2.09 0.39
C ALA A 77 2.40 -1.02 -0.13
N LEU A 78 1.65 -1.35 -1.18
CA LEU A 78 0.61 -0.50 -1.72
C LEU A 78 -0.53 -0.28 -0.71
N ASN A 79 -0.98 -1.34 -0.04
CA ASN A 79 -2.04 -1.22 0.96
C ASN A 79 -1.63 -0.27 2.09
N LEU A 80 -0.42 -0.45 2.63
CA LEU A 80 0.09 0.43 3.68
C LEU A 80 0.26 1.88 3.20
N ALA A 81 0.77 2.09 1.98
CA ALA A 81 0.92 3.42 1.41
C ALA A 81 -0.43 4.15 1.25
N MET A 82 -1.48 3.41 0.88
CA MET A 82 -2.85 3.90 0.75
C MET A 82 -3.44 4.26 2.12
N LEU A 83 -3.31 3.39 3.13
CA LEU A 83 -3.73 3.69 4.51
C LEU A 83 -3.01 4.94 5.08
N MET A 84 -1.70 5.07 4.84
CA MET A 84 -0.94 6.27 5.22
C MET A 84 -1.45 7.52 4.49
N HIS A 85 -1.82 7.38 3.21
CA HIS A 85 -2.34 8.49 2.41
C HIS A 85 -3.73 8.92 2.87
N TRP A 86 -4.61 7.96 3.16
CA TRP A 86 -5.95 8.22 3.69
C TRP A 86 -5.91 8.87 5.08
N THR A 87 -5.17 8.29 6.03
CA THR A 87 -5.05 8.86 7.38
C THR A 87 -4.54 10.30 7.35
N ALA A 88 -3.50 10.60 6.55
CA ALA A 88 -3.00 11.96 6.39
C ALA A 88 -4.04 12.93 5.80
N ARG A 89 -4.89 12.47 4.87
CA ARG A 89 -5.98 13.29 4.31
C ARG A 89 -7.08 13.55 5.32
N VAL A 90 -7.48 12.53 6.09
CA VAL A 90 -8.47 12.65 7.16
C VAL A 90 -7.96 13.58 8.26
N ASP A 91 -6.73 13.41 8.74
CA ASP A 91 -6.12 14.31 9.74
C ASP A 91 -6.12 15.76 9.28
N LYS A 92 -5.82 16.00 8.00
CA LYS A 92 -5.88 17.34 7.40
C LYS A 92 -7.31 17.88 7.36
N ALA A 93 -8.31 17.06 7.04
CA ALA A 93 -9.71 17.46 7.06
C ALA A 93 -10.18 17.80 8.49
N LEU A 94 -9.82 16.99 9.48
CA LEU A 94 -10.12 17.20 10.90
C LEU A 94 -9.40 18.41 11.51
N SER A 95 -8.27 18.82 10.92
CA SER A 95 -7.54 20.03 11.31
C SER A 95 -7.99 21.29 10.54
N SER A 96 -9.00 21.18 9.67
CA SER A 96 -9.48 22.31 8.87
C SER A 96 -10.42 23.21 9.66
N GLY A 97 -10.57 24.48 9.24
CA GLY A 97 -11.50 25.41 9.88
C GLY A 97 -12.99 25.07 9.66
N ASN A 98 -13.31 24.23 8.68
CA ASN A 98 -14.65 23.71 8.42
C ASN A 98 -14.57 22.19 8.19
N ILE A 99 -14.49 21.45 9.30
CA ILE A 99 -14.28 20.00 9.32
C ILE A 99 -15.36 19.26 8.53
N GLY A 100 -16.64 19.63 8.71
CA GLY A 100 -17.74 18.98 8.00
C GLY A 100 -17.59 19.06 6.49
N ALA A 101 -17.35 20.26 5.95
CA ALA A 101 -17.13 20.43 4.51
C ALA A 101 -15.87 19.70 4.01
N ALA A 102 -14.79 19.68 4.80
CA ALA A 102 -13.55 18.99 4.43
C ALA A 102 -13.73 17.45 4.42
N LEU A 103 -14.47 16.89 5.37
CA LEU A 103 -14.79 15.45 5.41
C LEU A 103 -15.73 15.06 4.25
N GLU A 104 -16.73 15.87 3.92
CA GLU A 104 -17.57 15.65 2.73
C GLU A 104 -16.75 15.65 1.43
N GLU A 105 -15.77 16.55 1.32
CA GLU A 105 -14.86 16.60 0.18
C GLU A 105 -13.97 15.35 0.10
N GLU A 106 -13.43 14.88 1.23
CA GLU A 106 -12.67 13.62 1.29
C GLU A 106 -13.53 12.39 1.00
N LEU A 107 -14.79 12.38 1.42
CA LEU A 107 -15.75 11.33 1.08
C LEU A 107 -15.96 11.26 -0.43
N ALA A 108 -16.20 12.41 -1.07
CA ALA A 108 -16.37 12.50 -2.52
C ALA A 108 -15.10 12.02 -3.27
N ARG A 109 -13.91 12.41 -2.80
CA ARG A 109 -12.63 11.90 -3.34
C ARG A 109 -12.52 10.39 -3.24
N THR A 110 -12.82 9.83 -2.07
CA THR A 110 -12.71 8.38 -1.83
C THR A 110 -13.72 7.59 -2.67
N VAL A 111 -14.94 8.09 -2.84
CA VAL A 111 -15.93 7.51 -3.76
C VAL A 111 -15.42 7.50 -5.21
N ALA A 112 -14.79 8.58 -5.66
CA ALA A 112 -14.19 8.63 -6.99
C ALA A 112 -13.07 7.58 -7.16
N SER A 113 -12.22 7.39 -6.13
CA SER A 113 -11.19 6.34 -6.14
C SER A 113 -11.77 4.92 -6.17
N VAL A 114 -12.87 4.65 -5.44
CA VAL A 114 -13.59 3.37 -5.52
C VAL A 114 -14.06 3.10 -6.95
N GLN A 115 -14.65 4.10 -7.60
CA GLN A 115 -15.13 3.99 -8.98
C GLN A 115 -13.98 3.76 -9.96
N GLU A 116 -12.86 4.49 -9.80
CA GLU A 116 -11.66 4.33 -10.62
C GLU A 116 -11.10 2.91 -10.55
N VAL A 117 -10.86 2.41 -9.33
CA VAL A 117 -10.29 1.07 -9.12
C VAL A 117 -11.24 -0.03 -9.59
N SER A 118 -12.54 0.12 -9.32
CA SER A 118 -13.56 -0.86 -9.76
C SER A 118 -13.68 -0.91 -11.28
N ALA A 119 -13.61 0.25 -11.95
CA ALA A 119 -13.61 0.30 -13.41
C ALA A 119 -12.34 -0.34 -14.00
N ALA A 120 -11.17 -0.04 -13.43
CA ALA A 120 -9.90 -0.64 -13.85
C ALA A 120 -9.89 -2.17 -13.64
N SER A 121 -10.45 -2.66 -12.52
CA SER A 121 -10.54 -4.10 -12.23
C SER A 121 -11.52 -4.82 -13.15
N ALA A 122 -12.63 -4.18 -13.53
CA ALA A 122 -13.62 -4.76 -14.44
C ALA A 122 -13.07 -4.95 -15.86
N LEU A 123 -12.15 -4.08 -16.29
CA LEU A 123 -11.48 -4.14 -17.59
C LEU A 123 -10.35 -5.18 -17.64
N THR A 124 -9.84 -5.61 -16.49
CA THR A 124 -8.78 -6.61 -16.41
C THR A 124 -9.38 -8.02 -16.28
N ALA A 125 -9.38 -8.78 -17.38
CA ALA A 125 -9.47 -10.25 -17.33
C ALA A 125 -8.16 -10.87 -16.80
N GLY A 126 -7.63 -10.29 -15.72
CA GLY A 126 -6.21 -10.29 -15.36
C GLY A 126 -5.68 -11.58 -14.77
N ALA A 127 -4.35 -11.63 -14.63
CA ALA A 127 -3.67 -12.68 -13.91
C ALA A 127 -4.20 -12.77 -12.46
N PRO A 128 -4.17 -13.94 -11.81
CA PRO A 128 -4.71 -14.11 -10.46
C PRO A 128 -4.19 -13.10 -9.42
N LEU A 129 -2.95 -12.63 -9.59
CA LEU A 129 -2.34 -11.63 -8.70
C LEU A 129 -2.95 -10.24 -8.88
N ASP A 130 -3.20 -9.81 -10.13
CA ASP A 130 -3.80 -8.51 -10.42
C ASP A 130 -5.23 -8.44 -9.89
N ARG A 131 -5.98 -9.55 -10.01
CA ARG A 131 -7.33 -9.66 -9.46
C ARG A 131 -7.32 -9.49 -7.94
N ARG A 132 -6.45 -10.21 -7.24
CA ARG A 132 -6.31 -10.10 -5.77
C ARG A 132 -5.90 -8.70 -5.34
N ARG A 133 -5.02 -8.07 -6.10
CA ARG A 133 -4.61 -6.68 -5.87
C ARG A 133 -5.80 -5.73 -5.99
N ALA A 134 -6.60 -5.87 -7.05
CA ALA A 134 -7.80 -5.06 -7.23
C ALA A 134 -8.83 -5.31 -6.12
N GLU A 135 -9.10 -6.57 -5.77
CA GLU A 135 -10.02 -6.94 -4.67
C GLU A 135 -9.58 -6.33 -3.33
N MET A 136 -8.27 -6.40 -3.00
CA MET A 136 -7.72 -5.75 -1.81
C MET A 136 -7.95 -4.24 -1.83
N LEU A 137 -7.62 -3.56 -2.94
CA LEU A 137 -7.81 -2.11 -3.06
C LEU A 137 -9.28 -1.70 -2.91
N VAL A 138 -10.20 -2.44 -3.52
CA VAL A 138 -11.64 -2.15 -3.42
C VAL A 138 -12.12 -2.31 -1.98
N ILE A 139 -11.75 -3.41 -1.30
CA ILE A 139 -12.15 -3.68 0.08
C ILE A 139 -11.71 -2.53 1.00
N GLU A 140 -10.46 -2.11 0.86
CA GLU A 140 -9.89 -1.08 1.73
C GLU A 140 -10.46 0.31 1.41
N LEU A 141 -10.64 0.67 0.14
CA LEU A 141 -11.29 1.93 -0.23
C LEU A 141 -12.76 2.01 0.23
N LEU A 142 -13.47 0.87 0.26
CA LEU A 142 -14.81 0.81 0.85
C LEU A 142 -14.75 1.02 2.37
N HIS A 143 -13.78 0.43 3.05
CA HIS A 143 -13.57 0.68 4.47
C HIS A 143 -13.24 2.15 4.79
N GLU A 144 -12.38 2.78 3.99
CA GLU A 144 -12.05 4.21 4.09
C GLU A 144 -13.31 5.08 3.90
N ARG A 145 -14.08 4.81 2.85
CA ARG A 145 -15.35 5.50 2.56
C ARG A 145 -16.31 5.39 3.74
N ASP A 146 -16.55 4.17 4.21
CA ASP A 146 -17.52 3.88 5.28
C ASP A 146 -17.09 4.52 6.61
N SER A 147 -15.78 4.67 6.84
CA SER A 147 -15.25 5.37 8.01
C SER A 147 -15.47 6.88 7.90
N ILE A 148 -15.23 7.48 6.73
CA ILE A 148 -15.49 8.91 6.53
C ILE A 148 -17.00 9.20 6.60
N GLU A 149 -17.83 8.37 5.99
CA GLU A 149 -19.29 8.52 6.03
C GLU A 149 -19.81 8.48 7.47
N ARG A 150 -19.29 7.57 8.30
CA ARG A 150 -19.61 7.55 9.74
C ARG A 150 -19.23 8.86 10.44
N MET A 151 -18.03 9.38 10.21
CA MET A 151 -17.59 10.66 10.80
C MET A 151 -18.48 11.84 10.36
N VAL A 152 -18.88 11.88 9.09
CA VAL A 152 -19.79 12.92 8.56
C VAL A 152 -21.17 12.82 9.22
N VAL A 153 -21.75 11.62 9.29
CA VAL A 153 -23.06 11.39 9.90
C VAL A 153 -23.05 11.71 11.40
N ALA A 154 -21.96 11.39 12.10
CA ALA A 154 -21.78 11.70 13.51
C ALA A 154 -21.53 13.19 13.79
N GLY A 155 -21.20 13.99 12.75
CA GLY A 155 -20.89 15.41 12.89
C GLY A 155 -19.60 15.67 13.66
N VAL A 156 -18.54 14.89 13.40
CA VAL A 156 -17.24 15.01 14.07
C VAL A 156 -16.71 16.44 13.97
N GLY A 157 -16.43 17.05 15.12
CA GLY A 157 -16.01 18.44 15.25
C GLY A 157 -14.57 18.66 15.73
N SER A 158 -13.79 17.59 15.94
CA SER A 158 -12.38 17.67 16.36
C SER A 158 -11.61 16.39 16.04
N ALA A 159 -10.30 16.51 15.86
CA ALA A 159 -9.40 15.36 15.69
C ALA A 159 -9.34 14.43 16.91
N ASP A 160 -9.66 14.93 18.11
CA ASP A 160 -9.69 14.11 19.35
C ASP A 160 -11.05 13.41 19.57
N SER A 161 -11.95 13.43 18.58
CA SER A 161 -13.22 12.71 18.65
C SER A 161 -12.97 11.19 18.70
N PHE A 162 -13.79 10.47 19.46
CA PHE A 162 -13.64 9.02 19.63
C PHE A 162 -14.22 8.20 18.46
N GLU A 163 -15.12 8.79 17.68
CA GLU A 163 -15.76 8.20 16.49
C GLU A 163 -14.81 7.95 15.32
#